data_AF-A0A1G9KT69-F1
#
_entry.id   AF-A0A1G9KT69-F1
#
_cell.length_a   1.000
_cell.length_b   1.000
_cell.length_c   1.000
_cell.angle_alpha   90.00
_cell.angle_beta   90.00
_cell.angle_gamma   90.00
#
_symmetry.space_group_name_H-M   'P 1'
#
loop_
_entity.id
_entity.type
_entity.pdbx_description
1 polymer ?
#
loop_
_entity_poly.entity_id
_entity_poly.type
_entity_poly.pdbx_seq_one_letter_code
_entity_poly.pdbx_strand_id
1 'polypeptide(L)'
;MELNNLVIIFTITLLIVVLTMIFVYVIFLQKKTTLLIQQKEKDMRFEKELTTSQIEIKEQTLNYIGQELHDDLGQKLSVVRLRQNQLISKINTAEKEELTELSELLGECIQDIRNLSKTLITEQVIHFGLMESLEREVLKIKKLRLLDIEIISQKHDIDISPKHGLILFRIIQESINNILKHSRAKKVEIKIDETPSILSIMISDNGKGFDTTTENDGSGLKNMQLRAKIIQADFSISSQLEKGTQTTIIYHKN
;
A
#
# COMPACT_ATOMS: atom_id res chain seq x y z
N MET A 1 5.85 23.34 -82.13
CA MET A 1 5.34 23.90 -80.86
C MET A 1 4.46 22.91 -80.12
N GLU A 2 3.57 22.18 -80.81
CA GLU A 2 2.65 21.20 -80.20
C GLU A 2 3.32 20.02 -79.50
N LEU A 3 4.40 19.45 -80.07
CA LEU A 3 5.11 18.31 -79.46
C LEU A 3 5.72 18.65 -78.09
N ASN A 4 6.26 19.87 -77.92
CA ASN A 4 6.85 20.29 -76.65
C ASN A 4 5.78 20.43 -75.55
N ASN A 5 4.60 20.95 -75.91
CA ASN A 5 3.48 21.08 -74.98
C ASN A 5 2.96 19.70 -74.54
N LEU A 6 2.90 18.71 -75.45
CA LEU A 6 2.49 17.34 -75.12
C LEU A 6 3.45 16.67 -74.13
N VAL A 7 4.77 16.82 -74.34
CA VAL A 7 5.80 16.28 -73.44
C VAL A 7 5.73 16.91 -72.05
N ILE A 8 5.48 18.23 -71.96
CA ILE A 8 5.33 18.94 -70.69
C ILE A 8 4.08 18.44 -69.93
N ILE A 9 2.94 18.29 -70.61
CA ILE A 9 1.71 17.78 -69.99
C ILE A 9 1.91 16.36 -69.46
N PHE A 10 2.57 15.48 -70.24
CA PHE A 10 2.84 14.12 -69.83
C PHE A 10 3.73 14.03 -68.60
N THR A 11 4.82 14.81 -68.56
CA THR A 11 5.75 14.83 -67.42
C THR A 11 5.10 15.37 -66.13
N ILE A 12 4.28 16.43 -66.24
CA ILE A 12 3.51 16.96 -65.10
C ILE A 12 2.50 15.91 -64.61
N THR A 13 1.78 15.25 -65.53
CA THR A 13 0.80 14.22 -65.17
C THR A 13 1.48 13.05 -64.45
N LEU A 14 2.62 12.58 -64.96
CA LEU A 14 3.42 11.53 -64.33
C LEU A 14 3.88 11.95 -62.93
N LEU A 15 4.36 13.19 -62.77
CA LEU A 15 4.79 13.71 -61.48
C LEU A 15 3.64 13.73 -60.46
N ILE A 16 2.43 14.16 -60.87
CA ILE A 16 1.24 14.16 -60.01
C ILE A 16 0.88 12.73 -59.60
N VAL A 17 0.92 11.76 -60.52
CA VAL A 17 0.65 10.35 -60.21
C VAL A 17 1.66 9.80 -59.20
N VAL A 18 2.95 10.11 -59.35
CA VAL A 18 3.98 9.68 -58.40
C VAL A 18 3.78 10.33 -57.02
N LEU A 19 3.51 11.63 -56.97
CA LEU A 19 3.26 12.35 -55.71
C LEU A 19 2.02 11.82 -54.98
N THR A 20 0.95 11.53 -55.72
CA THR A 20 -0.28 10.95 -55.13
C THR A 20 -0.03 9.53 -54.62
N MET A 21 0.74 8.70 -55.33
CA MET A 21 1.15 7.38 -54.83
C MET A 21 1.97 7.49 -53.53
N ILE A 22 2.96 8.38 -53.48
CA ILE A 22 3.77 8.61 -52.27
C ILE A 22 2.87 9.06 -51.11
N PHE A 23 1.95 9.99 -51.36
CA PHE A 23 1.03 10.50 -50.36
C PHE A 23 0.13 9.38 -49.79
N VAL A 24 -0.48 8.55 -50.65
CA VAL A 24 -1.29 7.41 -50.23
C VAL A 24 -0.46 6.40 -49.42
N TYR A 25 0.78 6.13 -49.86
CA TYR A 25 1.68 5.23 -49.16
C TYR A 25 2.06 5.74 -47.76
N VAL A 26 2.33 7.03 -47.60
CA VAL A 26 2.59 7.65 -46.29
C VAL A 26 1.38 7.52 -45.36
N ILE A 27 0.16 7.80 -45.84
CA ILE A 27 -1.06 7.62 -45.04
C ILE A 27 -1.24 6.16 -44.61
N PHE A 28 -0.99 5.22 -45.52
CA PHE A 28 -1.06 3.79 -45.23
C PHE A 28 -0.07 3.38 -44.14
N LEU A 29 1.18 3.83 -44.23
CA LEU A 29 2.22 3.56 -43.21
C LEU A 29 1.87 4.18 -41.85
N GLN A 30 1.35 5.41 -41.83
CA GLN A 30 0.90 6.06 -40.59
C GLN A 30 -0.22 5.25 -39.92
N LYS A 31 -1.28 4.88 -40.66
CA LYS A 31 -2.38 4.05 -40.14
C LYS A 31 -1.88 2.71 -39.60
N LYS A 32 -1.01 2.02 -40.33
CA LYS A 32 -0.42 0.75 -39.89
C LYS A 32 0.35 0.90 -38.58
N THR A 33 1.13 1.98 -38.46
CA THR A 33 1.92 2.26 -37.25
C THR A 33 1.00 2.54 -36.06
N THR A 34 -0.04 3.35 -36.23
CA THR A 34 -1.02 3.62 -35.17
C THR A 34 -1.72 2.35 -34.70
N LEU A 35 -2.14 1.48 -35.62
CA LEU A 35 -2.78 0.19 -35.25
C LEU A 35 -1.84 -0.71 -34.45
N LEU A 36 -0.56 -0.81 -34.86
CA LEU A 36 0.45 -1.59 -34.13
C LEU A 36 0.70 -1.03 -32.73
N ILE A 37 0.73 0.30 -32.57
CA ILE A 37 0.87 0.96 -31.26
C ILE A 37 -0.34 0.64 -30.39
N GLN A 38 -1.56 0.80 -30.92
CA GLN A 38 -2.79 0.49 -30.18
C GLN A 38 -2.86 -0.98 -29.76
N GLN A 39 -2.41 -1.91 -30.61
CA GLN A 39 -2.37 -3.32 -30.27
C GLN A 39 -1.36 -3.59 -29.14
N LYS A 40 -0.14 -3.05 -29.25
CA LYS A 40 0.85 -3.13 -28.16
C LYS A 40 0.35 -2.52 -26.86
N GLU A 41 -0.36 -1.40 -26.91
CA GLU A 41 -0.95 -0.78 -25.71
C GLU A 41 -2.01 -1.68 -25.07
N LYS A 42 -2.85 -2.34 -25.87
CA LYS A 42 -3.82 -3.32 -25.37
C LYS A 42 -3.13 -4.53 -24.74
N ASP A 43 -2.12 -5.08 -25.39
CA ASP A 43 -1.36 -6.22 -24.89
C ASP A 43 -0.65 -5.85 -23.57
N MET A 44 0.00 -4.68 -23.50
CA MET A 44 0.61 -4.18 -22.27
C MET A 44 -0.40 -3.95 -21.14
N ARG A 45 -1.60 -3.44 -21.46
CA ARG A 45 -2.69 -3.28 -20.47
C ARG A 45 -3.17 -4.63 -19.95
N PHE A 46 -3.38 -5.59 -20.85
CA PHE A 46 -3.80 -6.93 -20.48
C PHE A 46 -2.77 -7.64 -19.61
N GLU A 47 -1.48 -7.59 -19.98
CA GLU A 47 -0.38 -8.12 -19.17
C GLU A 47 -0.31 -7.48 -17.77
N LYS A 48 -0.53 -6.16 -17.70
CA LYS A 48 -0.58 -5.44 -16.43
C LYS A 48 -1.77 -5.87 -15.58
N GLU A 49 -2.95 -5.99 -16.15
CA GLU A 49 -4.16 -6.45 -15.46
C GLU A 49 -4.00 -7.90 -14.95
N LEU A 50 -3.38 -8.77 -15.75
CA LEU A 50 -3.06 -10.13 -15.36
C LEU A 50 -2.09 -10.15 -14.18
N THR A 51 -1.01 -9.37 -14.25
CA THR A 51 -0.03 -9.25 -13.17
C THR A 51 -0.67 -8.72 -11.88
N THR A 52 -1.51 -7.69 -11.98
CA THR A 52 -2.25 -7.16 -10.83
C THR A 52 -3.17 -8.21 -10.23
N SER A 53 -3.93 -8.93 -11.06
CA SER A 53 -4.82 -10.01 -10.59
C SER A 53 -4.04 -11.13 -9.89
N GLN A 54 -2.86 -11.50 -10.40
CA GLN A 54 -1.99 -12.50 -9.77
C GLN A 54 -1.49 -12.04 -8.39
N ILE A 55 -1.13 -10.76 -8.27
CA ILE A 55 -0.71 -10.18 -6.99
C ILE A 55 -1.89 -10.21 -6.00
N GLU A 56 -3.08 -9.77 -6.42
CA GLU A 56 -4.28 -9.76 -5.58
C GLU A 56 -4.64 -11.18 -5.09
N ILE A 57 -4.64 -12.18 -5.98
CA ILE A 57 -4.90 -13.58 -5.62
C ILE A 57 -3.85 -14.09 -4.62
N LYS A 58 -2.58 -13.73 -4.83
CA LYS A 58 -1.50 -14.12 -3.92
C LYS A 58 -1.67 -13.48 -2.54
N GLU A 59 -2.00 -12.19 -2.46
CA GLU A 59 -2.26 -11.49 -1.20
C GLU A 59 -3.46 -12.09 -0.46
N GLN A 60 -4.56 -12.36 -1.17
CA GLN A 60 -5.74 -13.04 -0.60
C GLN A 60 -5.39 -14.42 -0.05
N THR A 61 -4.58 -15.19 -0.78
CA THR A 61 -4.15 -16.54 -0.35
C THR A 61 -3.26 -16.45 0.90
N LEU A 62 -2.32 -15.52 0.95
CA LEU A 62 -1.46 -15.33 2.12
C LEU A 62 -2.26 -14.87 3.35
N ASN A 63 -3.22 -13.96 3.17
CA ASN A 63 -4.15 -13.55 4.22
C ASN A 63 -4.95 -14.75 4.75
N TYR A 64 -5.53 -15.54 3.85
CA TYR A 64 -6.30 -16.75 4.21
C TYR A 64 -5.45 -17.75 5.00
N ILE A 65 -4.24 -18.07 4.53
CA ILE A 65 -3.33 -19.00 5.23
C ILE A 65 -2.94 -18.43 6.60
N GLY A 66 -2.59 -17.14 6.68
CA GLY A 66 -2.23 -16.50 7.93
C GLY A 66 -3.37 -16.55 8.96
N GLN A 67 -4.61 -16.40 8.51
CA GLN A 67 -5.80 -16.49 9.35
C GLN A 67 -6.05 -17.94 9.81
N GLU A 68 -6.02 -18.90 8.90
CA GLU A 68 -6.25 -20.33 9.23
C GLU A 68 -5.22 -20.83 10.25
N LEU A 69 -3.96 -20.40 10.14
CA LEU A 69 -2.91 -20.71 11.11
C LEU A 69 -3.17 -20.10 12.49
N HIS A 70 -3.68 -18.87 12.55
CA HIS A 70 -4.00 -18.21 13.82
C HIS A 70 -5.19 -18.89 14.52
N ASP A 71 -6.26 -19.09 13.77
CA ASP A 71 -7.53 -19.54 14.31
C ASP A 71 -7.54 -21.04 14.59
N ASP A 72 -7.03 -21.88 13.69
CA ASP A 72 -7.04 -23.33 13.90
C ASP A 72 -5.87 -23.79 14.76
N LEU A 73 -4.63 -23.53 14.33
CA LEU A 73 -3.43 -24.00 15.03
C LEU A 73 -3.18 -23.22 16.34
N GLY A 74 -3.30 -21.89 16.29
CA GLY A 74 -3.07 -21.03 17.46
C GLY A 74 -4.04 -21.32 18.63
N GLN A 75 -5.31 -21.59 18.34
CA GLN A 75 -6.30 -21.96 19.36
C GLN A 75 -6.08 -23.37 19.89
N LYS A 76 -5.86 -24.37 19.02
CA LYS A 76 -5.59 -25.76 19.44
C LYS A 76 -4.38 -25.86 20.36
N LEU A 77 -3.28 -25.18 20.03
CA LEU A 77 -2.08 -25.18 20.88
C LEU A 77 -2.32 -24.46 22.21
N SER A 78 -3.12 -23.39 22.22
CA SER A 78 -3.51 -22.71 23.46
C SER A 78 -4.32 -23.65 24.39
N VAL A 79 -5.20 -24.47 23.82
CA VAL A 79 -5.95 -25.50 24.57
C VAL A 79 -5.01 -26.60 25.10
N VAL A 80 -4.04 -27.06 24.30
CA VAL A 80 -3.04 -28.03 24.74
C VAL A 80 -2.23 -27.47 25.92
N ARG A 81 -1.78 -26.22 25.84
CA ARG A 81 -1.07 -25.56 26.95
C ARG A 81 -1.90 -25.47 28.22
N LEU A 82 -3.19 -25.17 28.10
CA LEU A 82 -4.12 -25.15 29.24
C LEU A 82 -4.27 -26.54 29.89
N ARG A 83 -4.43 -27.60 29.07
CA ARG A 83 -4.54 -28.98 29.56
C ARG A 83 -3.25 -29.45 30.22
N GLN A 84 -2.10 -29.10 29.66
CA GLN A 84 -0.79 -29.38 30.22
C GLN A 84 -0.62 -28.73 31.60
N ASN A 85 -0.93 -27.42 31.72
CA ASN A 85 -0.85 -26.71 33.01
C ASN A 85 -1.77 -27.34 34.08
N GLN A 86 -2.96 -27.82 33.69
CA GLN A 86 -3.85 -28.55 34.59
C GLN A 86 -3.26 -29.89 35.06
N LEU A 87 -2.54 -30.62 34.20
CA LEU A 87 -1.87 -31.87 34.56
C LEU A 87 -0.67 -31.63 35.48
N ILE A 88 0.15 -30.61 35.18
CA ILE A 88 1.30 -30.20 36.01
C ILE A 88 0.85 -29.87 37.44
N SER A 89 -0.29 -29.19 37.59
CA SER A 89 -0.82 -28.83 38.91
C SER A 89 -1.25 -30.02 39.79
N LYS A 90 -1.32 -31.24 39.23
CA LYS A 90 -1.76 -32.47 39.92
C LYS A 90 -0.64 -33.47 40.21
N ILE A 91 0.59 -33.21 39.76
CA ILE A 91 1.72 -34.13 39.86
C ILE A 91 2.72 -33.62 40.92
N ASN A 92 3.15 -34.52 41.82
CA ASN A 92 4.03 -34.22 42.97
C ASN A 92 5.46 -34.80 42.82
N THR A 93 5.85 -35.29 41.64
CA THR A 93 7.06 -36.10 41.41
C THR A 93 8.14 -35.40 40.57
N ALA A 94 9.33 -36.02 40.52
CA ALA A 94 10.54 -35.58 39.81
C ALA A 94 10.39 -35.33 38.30
N GLU A 95 9.25 -35.70 37.69
CA GLU A 95 8.90 -35.46 36.28
C GLU A 95 8.48 -34.00 36.00
N LYS A 96 8.48 -33.15 37.03
CA LYS A 96 8.11 -31.73 36.93
C LYS A 96 9.05 -30.93 36.02
N GLU A 97 10.32 -31.35 35.92
CA GLU A 97 11.33 -30.70 35.09
C GLU A 97 11.08 -30.96 33.59
N GLU A 98 10.87 -32.23 33.20
CA GLU A 98 10.48 -32.62 31.82
C GLU A 98 9.15 -31.99 31.38
N LEU A 99 8.18 -31.87 32.29
CA LEU A 99 6.89 -31.21 32.00
C LEU A 99 7.02 -29.69 31.81
N THR A 100 8.01 -29.07 32.46
CA THR A 100 8.28 -27.64 32.32
C THR A 100 8.96 -27.37 30.98
N GLU A 101 9.94 -28.18 30.59
CA GLU A 101 10.57 -28.12 29.26
C GLU A 101 9.53 -28.29 28.13
N LEU A 102 8.61 -29.25 28.28
CA LEU A 102 7.54 -29.46 27.32
C LEU A 102 6.61 -28.23 27.22
N SER A 103 6.41 -27.50 28.33
CA SER A 103 5.57 -26.29 28.36
C SER A 103 6.26 -25.11 27.70
N GLU A 104 7.58 -25.01 27.83
CA GLU A 104 8.40 -23.99 27.16
C GLU A 104 8.38 -24.23 25.64
N LEU A 105 8.64 -25.45 25.18
CA LEU A 105 8.54 -25.86 23.77
C LEU A 105 7.16 -25.56 23.15
N LEU A 106 6.08 -25.82 23.89
CA LEU A 106 4.73 -25.49 23.44
C LEU A 106 4.50 -23.97 23.37
N GLY A 107 5.08 -23.22 24.31
CA GLY A 107 5.08 -21.76 24.30
C GLY A 107 5.81 -21.18 23.09
N GLU A 108 6.98 -21.73 22.75
CA GLU A 108 7.76 -21.37 21.56
C GLU A 108 6.97 -21.66 20.27
N CYS A 109 6.40 -22.86 20.12
CA CYS A 109 5.59 -23.21 18.96
C CYS A 109 4.38 -22.28 18.76
N ILE A 110 3.68 -21.91 19.84
CA ILE A 110 2.58 -20.95 19.79
C ILE A 110 3.09 -19.58 19.32
N GLN A 111 4.25 -19.16 19.81
CA GLN A 111 4.82 -17.87 19.47
C GLN A 111 5.29 -17.83 18.01
N ASP A 112 5.87 -18.91 17.51
CA ASP A 112 6.31 -19.05 16.12
C ASP A 112 5.14 -19.05 15.14
N ILE A 113 4.05 -19.76 15.44
CA ILE A 113 2.83 -19.74 14.63
C ILE A 113 2.20 -18.35 14.62
N ARG A 114 2.16 -17.66 15.76
CA ARG A 114 1.67 -16.27 15.83
C ARG A 114 2.55 -15.31 15.02
N ASN A 115 3.87 -15.50 15.04
CA ASN A 115 4.80 -14.69 14.27
C ASN A 115 4.66 -14.96 12.76
N LEU A 116 4.49 -16.22 12.37
CA LEU A 116 4.27 -16.62 10.99
C LEU A 116 2.93 -16.07 10.45
N SER A 117 1.85 -16.24 11.20
CA SER A 117 0.52 -15.68 10.87
C SER A 117 0.58 -14.17 10.67
N LYS A 118 1.26 -13.44 11.57
CA LYS A 118 1.45 -11.98 11.44
C LYS A 118 2.26 -11.56 10.21
N THR A 119 3.17 -12.41 9.74
CA THR A 119 3.94 -12.16 8.52
C THR A 119 3.09 -12.37 7.26
N LEU A 120 2.11 -13.28 7.32
CA LEU A 120 1.26 -13.65 6.20
C LEU A 120 0.02 -12.74 6.06
N ILE A 121 -0.50 -12.23 7.17
CA ILE A 121 -1.63 -11.29 7.17
C ILE A 121 -1.13 -9.90 6.77
N THR A 122 -1.34 -9.57 5.50
CA THR A 122 -0.96 -8.32 4.83
C THR A 122 -2.02 -7.23 5.02
N GLU A 123 -3.25 -7.58 5.41
CA GLU A 123 -4.37 -6.64 5.64
C GLU A 123 -4.84 -6.58 7.11
N GLN A 124 -3.90 -6.31 8.02
CA GLN A 124 -4.15 -6.19 9.48
C GLN A 124 -5.36 -5.31 9.82
N VAL A 125 -5.64 -4.26 9.03
CA VAL A 125 -6.72 -3.30 9.28
C VAL A 125 -8.12 -3.89 9.09
N ILE A 126 -8.28 -4.86 8.20
CA ILE A 126 -9.59 -5.50 7.97
C ILE A 126 -9.99 -6.34 9.20
N HIS A 127 -9.01 -6.90 9.91
CA HIS A 127 -9.24 -7.79 11.05
C HIS A 127 -9.18 -7.08 12.41
N PHE A 128 -8.30 -6.09 12.57
CA PHE A 128 -8.03 -5.43 13.86
C PHE A 128 -8.55 -4.00 13.93
N GLY A 129 -9.05 -3.46 12.81
CA GLY A 129 -9.41 -2.04 12.71
C GLY A 129 -8.18 -1.13 12.59
N LEU A 130 -8.45 0.16 12.40
CA LEU A 130 -7.44 1.17 12.08
C LEU A 130 -6.46 1.40 13.25
N MET A 131 -6.98 1.60 14.46
CA MET A 131 -6.17 1.95 15.64
C MET A 131 -5.21 0.82 16.02
N GLU A 132 -5.72 -0.40 16.19
CA GLU A 132 -4.88 -1.52 16.59
C GLU A 132 -3.80 -1.84 15.54
N SER A 133 -4.13 -1.73 14.25
CA SER A 133 -3.16 -1.89 13.16
C SER A 133 -2.06 -0.83 13.19
N LEU A 134 -2.43 0.43 13.47
CA LEU A 134 -1.48 1.53 13.62
C LEU A 134 -0.55 1.32 14.82
N GLU A 135 -1.09 0.95 15.97
CA GLU A 135 -0.30 0.68 17.18
C GLU A 135 0.71 -0.46 16.97
N ARG A 136 0.30 -1.53 16.28
CA ARG A 136 1.21 -2.63 15.93
C ARG A 136 2.34 -2.16 15.02
N GLU A 137 2.03 -1.35 14.02
CA GLU A 137 3.02 -0.82 13.09
C GLU A 137 4.03 0.09 13.81
N VAL A 138 3.54 1.02 14.64
CA VAL A 138 4.37 1.89 15.46
C VAL A 138 5.26 1.09 16.41
N LEU A 139 4.72 0.04 17.04
CA LEU A 139 5.50 -0.82 17.93
C LEU A 139 6.65 -1.52 17.19
N LYS A 140 6.43 -1.99 15.95
CA LYS A 140 7.49 -2.58 15.12
C LYS A 140 8.61 -1.57 14.85
N ILE A 141 8.25 -0.36 14.45
CA ILE A 141 9.22 0.70 14.14
C ILE A 141 10.02 1.12 15.38
N LYS A 142 9.35 1.25 16.53
CA LYS A 142 10.01 1.53 17.82
C LYS A 142 11.00 0.44 18.22
N LYS A 143 10.65 -0.84 18.04
CA LYS A 143 11.56 -1.96 18.33
C LYS A 143 12.84 -1.94 17.49
N LEU A 144 12.74 -1.50 16.24
CA LEU A 144 13.89 -1.32 15.35
C LEU A 144 14.71 -0.05 15.68
N ARG A 145 14.28 0.77 16.65
CA ARG A 145 14.90 2.04 17.05
C ARG A 145 15.10 3.02 15.89
N LEU A 146 14.21 2.97 14.89
CA LEU A 146 14.30 3.80 13.68
C LEU A 146 13.72 5.20 13.92
N LEU A 147 12.62 5.31 14.66
CA LEU A 147 11.91 6.55 14.99
C LEU A 147 11.24 6.43 16.36
N ASP A 148 11.16 7.54 17.09
CA ASP A 148 10.28 7.67 18.24
C ASP A 148 8.93 8.24 17.78
N ILE A 149 7.87 7.42 17.86
CA ILE A 149 6.54 7.76 17.34
C ILE A 149 5.52 7.75 18.48
N GLU A 150 4.83 8.85 18.71
CA GLU A 150 3.75 8.94 19.70
C GLU A 150 2.39 8.92 19.00
N ILE A 151 1.46 8.10 19.48
CA ILE A 151 0.07 8.10 19.03
C ILE A 151 -0.76 8.79 20.10
N ILE A 152 -1.46 9.86 19.72
CA ILE A 152 -2.35 10.63 20.59
C ILE A 152 -3.77 10.43 20.06
N SER A 153 -4.60 9.71 20.81
CA SER A 153 -6.01 9.52 20.50
C SER A 153 -6.87 9.56 21.76
N GLN A 154 -8.06 10.15 21.66
CA GLN A 154 -9.05 10.15 22.74
C GLN A 154 -9.89 8.86 22.76
N LYS A 155 -9.94 8.13 21.64
CA LYS A 155 -10.77 6.93 21.48
C LYS A 155 -10.03 5.85 20.69
N HIS A 156 -10.11 4.62 21.17
CA HIS A 156 -9.47 3.48 20.51
C HIS A 156 -10.37 2.80 19.48
N ASP A 157 -11.69 2.82 19.70
CA ASP A 157 -12.67 2.26 18.78
C ASP A 157 -13.15 3.32 17.78
N ILE A 158 -12.65 3.24 16.55
CA ILE A 158 -12.97 4.21 15.50
C ILE A 158 -14.07 3.63 14.61
N ASP A 159 -15.16 4.38 14.49
CA ASP A 159 -16.29 4.01 13.66
C ASP A 159 -15.98 4.33 12.18
N ILE A 160 -15.46 3.32 11.49
CA ILE A 160 -15.10 3.38 10.07
C ILE A 160 -15.25 2.00 9.41
N SER A 161 -15.66 1.99 8.15
CA SER A 161 -15.70 0.73 7.38
C SER A 161 -14.30 0.13 7.23
N PRO A 162 -14.14 -1.21 7.28
CA PRO A 162 -12.84 -1.85 7.13
C PRO A 162 -12.08 -1.46 5.85
N LYS A 163 -12.82 -1.25 4.75
CA LYS A 163 -12.25 -0.82 3.46
C LYS A 163 -11.69 0.60 3.53
N HIS A 164 -12.42 1.54 4.12
CA HIS A 164 -11.94 2.92 4.26
C HIS A 164 -10.82 3.03 5.30
N GLY A 165 -10.92 2.27 6.40
CA GLY A 165 -9.86 2.13 7.39
C GLY A 165 -8.55 1.65 6.76
N LEU A 166 -8.60 0.64 5.89
CA LEU A 166 -7.41 0.15 5.18
C LEU A 166 -6.78 1.24 4.29
N ILE A 167 -7.60 2.03 3.59
CA ILE A 167 -7.10 3.12 2.75
C ILE A 167 -6.44 4.20 3.60
N LEU A 168 -7.05 4.62 4.71
CA LEU A 168 -6.46 5.58 5.65
C LEU A 168 -5.13 5.05 6.22
N PHE A 169 -5.09 3.80 6.66
CA PHE A 169 -3.87 3.17 7.16
C PHE A 169 -2.75 3.17 6.11
N ARG A 170 -3.06 2.87 4.85
CA ARG A 170 -2.08 2.92 3.75
C ARG A 170 -1.56 4.34 3.48
N ILE A 171 -2.33 5.38 3.77
CA ILE A 171 -1.86 6.77 3.72
C ILE A 171 -0.90 7.03 4.89
N ILE A 172 -1.28 6.63 6.11
CA ILE A 172 -0.43 6.79 7.30
C ILE A 172 0.93 6.07 7.12
N GLN A 173 0.93 4.84 6.60
CA GLN A 173 2.15 4.08 6.32
C GLN A 173 3.07 4.81 5.33
N GLU A 174 2.51 5.37 4.26
CA GLU A 174 3.30 6.11 3.28
C GLU A 174 3.87 7.41 3.89
N SER A 175 3.11 8.11 4.73
CA SER A 175 3.63 9.25 5.50
C SER A 175 4.80 8.85 6.40
N ILE A 176 4.69 7.76 7.16
CA ILE A 176 5.78 7.25 8.01
C ILE A 176 7.00 6.85 7.16
N ASN A 177 6.79 6.20 6.02
CA ASN A 177 7.84 5.81 5.10
C ASN A 177 8.58 7.02 4.52
N ASN A 178 7.85 8.08 4.18
CA ASN A 178 8.42 9.34 3.71
C ASN A 178 9.29 10.00 4.78
N ILE A 179 8.84 9.99 6.04
CA ILE A 179 9.62 10.48 7.19
C ILE A 179 10.93 9.70 7.32
N LEU A 180 10.85 8.35 7.34
CA LEU A 180 12.00 7.46 7.45
C LEU A 180 13.04 7.70 6.34
N LYS A 181 12.58 7.86 5.10
CA LYS A 181 13.46 8.02 3.93
C LYS A 181 14.05 9.42 3.78
N HIS A 182 13.27 10.44 4.11
CA HIS A 182 13.56 11.81 3.66
C HIS A 182 13.80 12.81 4.78
N SER A 183 13.13 12.70 5.93
CA SER A 183 13.05 13.83 6.86
C SER A 183 14.20 13.90 7.87
N ARG A 184 14.89 12.78 8.15
CA ARG A 184 15.87 12.67 9.26
C ARG A 184 15.26 13.07 10.63
N ALA A 185 13.94 12.98 10.78
CA ALA A 185 13.27 13.24 12.04
C ALA A 185 13.72 12.26 13.12
N LYS A 186 13.62 12.70 14.37
CA LYS A 186 13.80 11.86 15.56
C LYS A 186 12.47 11.54 16.23
N LYS A 187 11.49 12.43 16.08
CA LYS A 187 10.18 12.35 16.70
C LYS A 187 9.08 12.52 15.67
N VAL A 188 8.05 11.70 15.80
CA VAL A 188 6.81 11.77 15.03
C VAL A 188 5.64 11.73 15.99
N GLU A 189 4.65 12.57 15.74
CA GLU A 189 3.38 12.58 16.45
C GLU A 189 2.28 12.19 15.47
N ILE A 190 1.43 11.23 15.85
CA ILE A 190 0.23 10.84 15.11
C ILE A 190 -0.96 11.14 15.99
N LYS A 191 -1.70 12.20 15.66
CA LYS A 191 -2.91 12.61 16.37
C LYS A 191 -4.15 12.14 15.64
N ILE A 192 -5.04 11.46 16.34
CA ILE A 192 -6.29 10.94 15.80
C ILE A 192 -7.44 11.42 16.65
N ASP A 193 -8.31 12.23 16.05
CA ASP A 193 -9.48 12.81 16.71
C ASP A 193 -10.74 12.42 15.95
N GLU A 194 -11.71 11.84 16.65
CA GLU A 194 -12.99 11.40 16.10
C GLU A 194 -14.13 12.25 16.67
N THR A 195 -14.99 12.76 15.79
CA THR A 195 -16.28 13.36 16.14
C THR A 195 -17.41 12.54 15.50
N PRO A 196 -18.69 12.85 15.78
CA PRO A 196 -19.81 12.20 15.11
C PRO A 196 -19.81 12.36 13.59
N SER A 197 -19.25 13.45 13.05
CA SER A 197 -19.30 13.76 11.63
C SER A 197 -17.98 13.53 10.90
N ILE A 198 -16.84 13.55 11.59
CA ILE A 198 -15.53 13.45 10.95
C ILE A 198 -14.55 12.60 11.75
N LEU A 199 -13.58 12.04 11.05
CA LEU A 199 -12.36 11.47 11.60
C LEU A 199 -11.16 12.29 11.07
N SER A 200 -10.43 12.94 11.97
CA SER A 200 -9.25 13.74 11.67
C SER A 200 -7.99 12.98 12.05
N ILE A 201 -7.05 12.86 11.13
CA ILE A 201 -5.74 12.22 11.33
C ILE A 201 -4.65 13.21 10.95
N MET A 202 -3.74 13.47 11.88
CA MET A 202 -2.61 14.38 11.70
C MET A 202 -1.31 13.65 12.01
N ILE A 203 -0.34 13.72 11.10
CA ILE A 203 0.96 13.07 11.22
C ILE A 203 2.03 14.17 11.08
N SER A 204 2.75 14.44 12.16
CA SER A 204 3.72 15.53 12.24
C SER A 204 5.10 15.00 12.58
N ASP A 205 6.12 15.38 11.82
CA ASP A 205 7.52 15.03 12.10
C ASP A 205 8.36 16.27 12.37
N ASN A 206 9.43 16.12 13.15
CA ASN A 206 10.36 17.21 13.48
C ASN A 206 11.62 17.23 12.60
N GLY A 207 11.54 16.70 11.38
CA GLY A 207 12.66 16.59 10.46
C GLY A 207 12.98 17.88 9.71
N LYS A 208 13.78 17.75 8.66
CA LYS A 208 14.29 18.87 7.85
C LYS A 208 13.23 19.61 7.02
N GLY A 209 12.01 19.06 6.90
CA GLY A 209 10.97 19.56 6.01
C GLY A 209 11.38 19.62 4.53
N PHE A 210 10.53 20.20 3.68
CA PHE A 210 10.81 20.45 2.28
C PHE A 210 9.98 21.63 1.76
N ASP A 211 10.37 22.16 0.60
CA ASP A 211 9.59 23.20 -0.07
C ASP A 211 8.40 22.57 -0.80
N THR A 212 7.20 22.95 -0.40
CA THR A 212 5.94 22.48 -1.00
C THR A 212 5.62 23.16 -2.33
N THR A 213 6.31 24.26 -2.67
CA THR A 213 6.11 25.03 -3.90
C THR A 213 6.95 24.54 -5.07
N THR A 214 8.06 23.85 -4.80
CA THR A 214 8.79 23.10 -5.82
C THR A 214 7.96 21.87 -6.19
N GLU A 215 7.67 21.66 -7.49
CA GLU A 215 6.95 20.47 -8.00
C GLU A 215 7.68 19.20 -7.56
N ASN A 216 7.31 18.68 -6.39
CA ASN A 216 7.79 17.42 -5.89
C ASN A 216 6.88 16.34 -6.48
N ASP A 217 7.26 15.88 -7.67
CA ASP A 217 6.64 14.80 -8.45
C ASP A 217 6.85 13.41 -7.82
N GLY A 218 6.92 13.35 -6.49
CA GLY A 218 7.07 12.12 -5.73
C GLY A 218 5.82 11.26 -5.90
N SER A 219 5.98 10.06 -6.47
CA SER A 219 4.89 9.10 -6.66
C SER A 219 4.12 8.80 -5.36
N GLY A 220 4.79 8.88 -4.20
CA GLY A 220 4.18 8.71 -2.87
C GLY A 220 3.10 9.75 -2.54
N LEU A 221 3.38 11.05 -2.73
CA LEU A 221 2.44 12.14 -2.43
C LEU A 221 1.18 12.05 -3.30
N LYS A 222 1.37 11.82 -4.60
CA LYS A 222 0.29 11.65 -5.56
C LYS A 222 -0.58 10.42 -5.24
N ASN A 223 0.05 9.33 -4.82
CA ASN A 223 -0.66 8.12 -4.40
C ASN A 223 -1.49 8.36 -3.13
N MET A 224 -0.97 9.09 -2.14
CA MET A 224 -1.73 9.45 -0.94
C MET A 224 -2.95 10.33 -1.27
N GLN A 225 -2.78 11.33 -2.13
CA GLN A 225 -3.88 12.18 -2.61
C GLN A 225 -4.95 11.37 -3.36
N LEU A 226 -4.54 10.47 -4.25
CA LEU A 226 -5.48 9.62 -4.99
C LEU A 226 -6.27 8.70 -4.05
N ARG A 227 -5.59 8.10 -3.05
CA ARG A 227 -6.21 7.26 -2.02
C ARG A 227 -7.24 8.03 -1.19
N ALA A 228 -6.90 9.25 -0.73
CA ALA A 228 -7.85 10.09 -0.01
C ALA A 228 -9.09 10.43 -0.86
N LYS A 229 -8.89 10.72 -2.16
CA LYS A 229 -9.98 10.99 -3.09
C LYS A 229 -10.92 9.80 -3.28
N ILE A 230 -10.42 8.55 -3.27
CA ILE A 230 -11.25 7.33 -3.39
C ILE A 230 -12.27 7.24 -2.25
N ILE A 231 -11.87 7.63 -1.03
CA ILE A 231 -12.74 7.62 0.15
C ILE A 231 -13.42 8.97 0.42
N GLN A 232 -13.32 9.91 -0.53
CA GLN A 232 -13.85 11.28 -0.41
C GLN A 232 -13.37 12.02 0.86
N ALA A 233 -12.13 11.75 1.28
CA ALA A 233 -11.48 12.45 2.38
C ALA A 233 -10.70 13.67 1.87
N ASP A 234 -10.67 14.73 2.67
CA ASP A 234 -9.78 15.86 2.42
C ASP A 234 -8.36 15.48 2.83
N PHE A 235 -7.39 15.89 2.03
CA PHE A 235 -5.98 15.61 2.24
C PHE A 235 -5.15 16.87 2.02
N SER A 236 -4.28 17.18 2.97
CA SER A 236 -3.33 18.29 2.84
C SER A 236 -1.98 17.94 3.46
N ILE A 237 -0.93 18.54 2.90
CA ILE A 237 0.42 18.49 3.46
C ILE A 237 0.94 19.91 3.59
N SER A 238 1.46 20.21 4.77
CA SER A 238 2.22 21.43 5.03
C SER A 238 3.64 21.04 5.44
N SER A 239 4.65 21.60 4.77
CA SER A 239 6.05 21.39 5.13
C SER A 239 6.79 22.71 5.13
N GLN A 240 7.70 22.88 6.08
CA GLN A 240 8.59 24.03 6.15
C GLN A 240 10.02 23.56 6.43
N LEU A 241 10.99 24.10 5.68
CA LEU A 241 12.41 23.81 5.88
C LEU A 241 12.80 24.01 7.35
N GLU A 242 13.50 23.01 7.89
CA GLU A 242 13.97 22.90 9.29
C GLU A 242 12.87 22.89 10.37
N LYS A 243 11.59 22.76 9.98
CA LYS A 243 10.47 22.62 10.92
C LYS A 243 9.68 21.32 10.76
N GLY A 244 10.01 20.53 9.75
CA GLY A 244 9.40 19.23 9.49
C GLY A 244 8.19 19.29 8.56
N THR A 245 7.43 18.20 8.55
CA THR A 245 6.25 18.02 7.69
C THR A 245 5.06 17.60 8.51
N GLN A 246 3.89 18.08 8.12
CA GLN A 246 2.61 17.66 8.66
C GLN A 246 1.70 17.20 7.53
N THR A 247 1.20 15.97 7.64
CA THR A 247 0.13 15.43 6.79
C THR A 247 -1.18 15.47 7.57
N THR A 248 -2.23 16.00 6.97
CA THR A 248 -3.57 16.08 7.57
C THR A 248 -4.59 15.41 6.66
N ILE A 249 -5.41 14.53 7.24
CA ILE A 249 -6.50 13.81 6.57
C ILE A 249 -7.79 14.06 7.33
N ILE A 250 -8.86 14.47 6.63
CA ILE A 250 -10.19 14.64 7.20
C ILE A 250 -11.14 13.71 6.45
N TYR A 251 -11.54 12.63 7.10
CA TYR A 251 -12.53 11.69 6.59
C TYR A 251 -13.93 12.09 7.08
N HIS A 252 -14.87 12.23 6.15
CA HIS A 252 -16.26 12.58 6.45
C HIS A 252 -17.07 11.31 6.66
N LYS A 253 -17.77 11.22 7.80
CA LYS A 253 -18.67 10.11 8.11
C LYS A 253 -20.03 10.42 7.48
N ASN A 254 -20.53 9.46 6.69
CA ASN A 254 -21.87 9.50 6.10
C ASN A 254 -22.86 8.74 6.98
#